data_AF-A0A3D5W8I0-F1
#
_entry.id   AF-A0A3D5W8I0-F1
#
_cell.length_a   1.000
_cell.length_b   1.000
_cell.length_c   1.000
_cell.angle_alpha   90.00
_cell.angle_beta   90.00
_cell.angle_gamma   90.00
#
_symmetry.space_group_name_H-M   'P 1'
#
loop_
_entity.id
_entity.type
_entity.pdbx_description
1 polymer ?
#
loop_
_entity_poly.entity_id
_entity_poly.type
_entity_poly.pdbx_seq_one_letter_code
_entity_poly.pdbx_strand_id
1 'polypeptide(L)'
;MQPWHLPFWHWAISRSAGDCSGPALQCIGQIGALRILAELVVLPQDMQPAQWVAHAGLDPRPYASATSIHPPRKITKVGNRFLRTALYMPALVAIRHQPQVNPYSPY
;
A
#
# COMPACT_ATOMS: atom_id res chain seq x y z
N MET A 1 -24.77 -34.54 -6.36
CA MET A 1 -23.92 -33.97 -7.42
C MET A 1 -23.71 -32.49 -7.13
N GLN A 2 -22.62 -32.14 -6.46
CA GLN A 2 -22.21 -30.74 -6.26
C GLN A 2 -20.84 -30.57 -6.92
N PRO A 3 -20.68 -29.68 -7.92
CA PRO A 3 -19.39 -29.34 -8.47
C PRO A 3 -18.87 -28.05 -7.81
N TRP A 4 -17.54 -27.94 -7.75
CA TRP A 4 -16.74 -26.74 -7.43
C TRP A 4 -16.22 -26.60 -6.00
N HIS A 5 -15.26 -27.48 -5.71
CA HIS A 5 -14.16 -27.28 -4.78
C HIS A 5 -13.30 -26.09 -5.25
N LEU A 6 -13.23 -25.02 -4.47
CA LEU A 6 -12.21 -23.97 -4.59
C LEU A 6 -11.33 -23.98 -3.33
N PRO A 7 -10.24 -24.77 -3.29
CA PRO A 7 -9.40 -24.90 -2.11
C PRO A 7 -8.40 -23.75 -1.90
N PHE A 8 -8.38 -22.72 -2.75
CA PHE A 8 -7.37 -21.66 -2.68
C PHE A 8 -7.74 -20.51 -1.73
N TRP A 9 -9.02 -20.17 -1.59
CA TRP A 9 -9.45 -18.99 -0.81
C TRP A 9 -9.53 -19.23 0.71
N HIS A 10 -9.66 -20.48 1.16
CA HIS A 10 -9.75 -20.79 2.59
C HIS A 10 -8.39 -20.68 3.33
N TRP A 11 -7.28 -20.70 2.59
CA TRP A 11 -5.94 -20.56 3.16
C TRP A 11 -5.55 -19.10 3.48
N ALA A 12 -6.16 -18.12 2.82
CA ALA A 12 -5.85 -16.70 3.04
C ALA A 12 -6.46 -16.11 4.33
N ILE A 13 -7.50 -16.75 4.89
CA ILE A 13 -8.23 -16.26 6.07
C ILE A 13 -7.76 -16.92 7.36
N SER A 14 -7.20 -18.14 7.31
CA SER A 14 -7.02 -18.98 8.50
C SER A 14 -5.65 -18.87 9.19
N ARG A 15 -4.77 -17.92 8.81
CA ARG A 15 -3.43 -17.81 9.40
C ARG A 15 -3.06 -16.40 9.84
N SER A 16 -3.91 -15.78 10.66
CA SER A 16 -3.50 -14.69 11.54
C SER A 16 -4.02 -14.96 12.94
N ALA A 17 -3.40 -15.93 13.62
CA ALA A 17 -3.50 -16.07 15.06
C ALA A 17 -2.78 -14.87 15.70
N GLY A 18 -3.57 -14.03 16.38
CA GLY A 18 -3.16 -12.78 16.99
C GLY A 18 -4.40 -11.91 17.23
N ASP A 19 -5.38 -12.48 17.94
CA ASP A 19 -6.56 -11.87 18.58
C ASP A 19 -7.06 -10.55 18.02
N CYS A 20 -7.80 -10.71 16.93
CA CYS A 20 -8.51 -9.67 16.26
C CYS A 20 -9.94 -9.60 16.86
N SER A 21 -10.10 -9.00 18.03
CA SER A 21 -11.38 -9.00 18.79
C SER A 21 -12.45 -8.02 18.28
N GLY A 22 -12.22 -7.37 17.13
CA GLY A 22 -13.11 -6.38 16.53
C GLY A 22 -13.80 -6.84 15.24
N PRO A 23 -14.69 -6.02 14.64
CA PRO A 23 -15.34 -6.34 13.38
C PRO A 23 -14.29 -6.56 12.28
N ALA A 24 -14.54 -7.49 11.35
CA ALA A 24 -13.56 -7.97 10.35
C ALA A 24 -12.83 -6.88 9.57
N LEU A 25 -13.42 -5.69 9.40
CA LEU A 25 -12.79 -4.52 8.79
C LEU A 25 -11.61 -3.95 9.60
N GLN A 26 -11.68 -3.95 10.94
CA GLN A 26 -10.59 -3.47 11.80
C GLN A 26 -9.33 -4.35 11.65
N CYS A 27 -9.55 -5.65 11.48
CA CYS A 27 -8.50 -6.65 11.37
C CYS A 27 -7.63 -6.48 10.13
N ILE A 28 -8.24 -6.14 9.01
CA ILE A 28 -7.53 -5.90 7.75
C ILE A 28 -6.58 -4.70 7.92
N GLY A 29 -7.02 -3.67 8.65
CA GLY A 29 -6.18 -2.51 8.99
C GLY A 29 -4.98 -2.88 9.85
N GLN A 30 -5.19 -3.69 10.90
CA GLN A 30 -4.11 -4.13 11.80
C GLN A 30 -3.06 -4.99 11.09
N ILE A 31 -3.50 -5.94 10.25
CA ILE A 31 -2.60 -6.78 9.46
C ILE A 31 -1.80 -5.90 8.47
N GLY A 32 -2.45 -4.93 7.82
CA GLY A 32 -1.79 -3.97 6.95
C GLY A 32 -0.74 -3.12 7.70
N ALA A 33 -1.08 -2.62 8.89
CA ALA A 33 -0.17 -1.85 9.73
C ALA A 33 1.04 -2.69 10.17
N LEU A 34 0.82 -3.93 10.61
CA LEU A 34 1.89 -4.86 10.96
C LEU A 34 2.82 -5.12 9.77
N ARG A 35 2.25 -5.30 8.57
CA ARG A 35 3.02 -5.52 7.34
C ARG A 35 3.89 -4.30 7.02
N ILE A 36 3.37 -3.10 7.17
CA ILE A 36 4.13 -1.86 6.96
C ILE A 36 5.29 -1.79 7.97
N LEU A 37 5.01 -1.97 9.26
CA LEU A 37 6.04 -1.92 10.31
C LEU A 37 7.15 -2.97 10.10
N ALA A 38 6.78 -4.19 9.73
CA ALA A 38 7.75 -5.26 9.47
C ALA A 38 8.74 -4.90 8.34
N GLU A 39 8.26 -4.21 7.31
CA GLU A 39 9.11 -3.75 6.20
C GLU A 39 9.94 -2.52 6.60
N LEU A 40 9.40 -1.60 7.43
CA LEU A 40 10.10 -0.40 7.90
C LEU A 40 11.26 -0.72 8.85
N VAL A 41 11.11 -1.72 9.73
CA VAL A 41 12.14 -2.11 10.72
C VAL A 41 13.43 -2.60 10.08
N VAL A 42 13.36 -3.12 8.85
CA VAL A 42 14.53 -3.63 8.12
C VAL A 42 15.35 -2.50 7.49
N LEU A 43 14.83 -1.27 7.42
CA LEU A 43 15.52 -0.15 6.78
C LEU A 43 16.56 0.49 7.71
N PRO A 44 17.68 0.97 7.14
CA PRO A 44 18.68 1.73 7.89
C PRO A 44 18.10 3.05 8.41
N GLN A 45 18.41 3.38 9.67
CA GLN A 45 17.91 4.58 10.35
C GLN A 45 18.46 5.88 9.73
N ASP A 46 19.59 5.81 9.04
CA ASP A 46 20.33 6.97 8.50
C ASP A 46 19.82 7.44 7.13
N MET A 47 18.69 6.90 6.64
CA MET A 47 18.13 7.26 5.34
C MET A 47 17.44 8.63 5.35
N GLN A 48 17.68 9.39 4.29
CA GLN A 48 16.98 10.66 4.04
C GLN A 48 15.53 10.45 3.61
N PRO A 49 14.60 11.38 3.90
CA PRO A 49 13.18 11.23 3.56
C PRO A 49 12.91 10.94 2.08
N ALA A 50 13.70 11.54 1.17
CA ALA A 50 13.58 11.27 -0.26
C ALA A 50 13.94 9.81 -0.62
N GLN A 51 14.91 9.22 0.07
CA GLN A 51 15.32 7.83 -0.10
C GLN A 51 14.24 6.87 0.42
N TRP A 52 13.58 7.21 1.53
CA TRP A 52 12.40 6.48 2.03
C TRP A 52 11.27 6.43 0.99
N VAL A 53 10.94 7.58 0.41
CA VAL A 53 9.86 7.70 -0.59
C VAL A 53 10.20 6.92 -1.87
N ALA A 54 11.46 7.00 -2.33
CA ALA A 54 11.95 6.22 -3.46
C ALA A 54 11.97 4.71 -3.17
N HIS A 55 12.36 4.31 -1.95
CA HIS A 55 12.36 2.91 -1.53
C HIS A 55 10.95 2.33 -1.45
N ALA A 56 9.99 3.09 -0.90
CA ALA A 56 8.58 2.71 -0.94
C ALA A 56 8.01 2.68 -2.37
N GLY A 57 8.72 3.27 -3.35
CA GLY A 57 8.28 3.39 -4.72
C GLY A 57 7.05 4.27 -4.83
N LEU A 58 6.99 5.34 -4.03
CA LEU A 58 5.97 6.38 -4.03
C LEU A 58 6.49 7.70 -4.64
N ASP A 59 7.72 7.71 -5.14
CA ASP A 59 8.31 8.87 -5.80
C ASP A 59 7.73 9.07 -7.21
N PRO A 60 7.50 10.33 -7.63
CA PRO A 60 7.03 10.62 -8.97
C PRO A 60 8.16 10.41 -9.99
N ARG A 61 7.96 9.51 -10.95
CA ARG A 61 8.87 9.31 -12.08
C ARG A 61 8.68 10.43 -13.10
N PRO A 62 9.68 11.29 -13.34
CA PRO A 62 9.64 12.22 -14.47
C PRO A 62 9.72 11.41 -15.78
N TYR A 63 8.81 11.69 -16.71
CA TYR A 63 8.88 11.16 -18.07
C TYR A 63 9.17 12.34 -19.00
N ALA A 64 10.43 12.49 -19.39
CA ALA A 64 10.87 13.49 -20.36
C ALA A 64 11.28 12.76 -21.65
N SER A 65 10.32 12.49 -22.52
CA SER A 65 10.62 12.29 -23.94
C SER A 65 10.86 13.67 -24.54
N ALA A 66 11.89 13.85 -25.37
CA ALA A 66 12.24 15.12 -26.02
C ALA A 66 11.16 15.68 -26.99
N THR A 67 9.93 15.20 -26.89
CA THR A 67 8.76 15.57 -27.67
C THR A 67 7.79 16.29 -26.73
N SER A 68 7.25 17.41 -27.20
CA SER A 68 6.38 18.40 -26.53
C SER A 68 5.09 17.86 -25.89
N ILE A 69 5.18 16.86 -25.01
CA ILE A 69 4.09 16.28 -24.25
C ILE A 69 4.64 16.09 -22.84
N HIS A 70 4.11 16.84 -21.87
CA HIS A 70 4.42 16.70 -20.45
C HIS A 70 3.30 15.89 -19.80
N PRO A 71 3.31 14.54 -19.88
CA PRO A 71 2.30 13.74 -19.23
C PRO A 71 2.39 13.89 -17.71
N PRO A 72 1.27 13.72 -16.98
CA PRO A 72 1.28 13.72 -15.52
C PRO A 72 2.28 12.69 -14.98
N ARG A 73 3.04 13.07 -13.96
CA ARG A 73 4.07 12.23 -13.34
C ARG A 73 3.42 10.97 -12.77
N LYS A 74 3.96 9.80 -13.10
CA LYS A 74 3.50 8.50 -12.59
C LYS A 74 4.39 8.06 -11.43
N ILE A 75 3.82 7.41 -10.44
CA ILE A 75 4.59 6.78 -9.36
C ILE A 75 5.56 5.74 -9.98
N THR A 76 6.84 5.72 -9.56
CA THR A 76 7.82 4.74 -10.06
C THR A 76 7.37 3.32 -9.77
N LYS A 77 7.85 2.29 -10.49
CA LYS A 77 7.62 0.87 -10.18
C LYS A 77 8.83 0.16 -9.57
N VAL A 78 9.89 0.92 -9.26
CA VAL A 78 11.21 0.40 -8.91
C VAL A 78 11.35 0.12 -7.40
N GLY A 79 10.52 0.74 -6.56
CA GLY A 79 10.53 0.49 -5.11
C GLY A 79 9.89 -0.84 -4.66
N ASN A 80 9.88 -1.06 -3.34
CA ASN A 80 9.47 -2.30 -2.71
C ASN A 80 8.00 -2.65 -3.00
N ARG A 81 7.78 -3.76 -3.73
CA ARG A 81 6.44 -4.27 -4.08
C ARG A 81 5.58 -4.58 -2.86
N PHE A 82 6.17 -5.04 -1.76
CA PHE A 82 5.44 -5.43 -0.55
C PHE A 82 4.92 -4.20 0.19
N LEU A 83 5.75 -3.16 0.34
CA LEU A 83 5.33 -1.88 0.89
C LEU A 83 4.19 -1.26 0.08
N ARG A 84 4.30 -1.25 -1.26
CA ARG A 84 3.22 -0.74 -2.12
C ARG A 84 1.92 -1.49 -1.97
N THR A 85 1.99 -2.82 -1.86
CA THR A 85 0.81 -3.66 -1.68
C THR A 85 0.18 -3.40 -0.31
N ALA A 86 1.01 -3.31 0.73
CA ALA A 86 0.56 -3.02 2.10
C ALA A 86 -0.06 -1.62 2.23
N LEU A 87 0.43 -0.64 1.48
CA LEU A 87 -0.07 0.75 1.47
C LEU A 87 -1.32 0.98 0.62
N TYR A 88 -1.70 0.03 -0.25
CA TYR A 88 -2.84 0.21 -1.16
C TYR A 88 -4.16 0.45 -0.41
N MET A 89 -4.52 -0.43 0.52
CA MET A 89 -5.75 -0.30 1.31
C MET A 89 -5.70 0.91 2.27
N PRO A 90 -4.63 1.14 3.04
CA PRO A 90 -4.48 2.35 3.85
C PRO A 90 -4.65 3.64 3.06
N ALA A 91 -4.08 3.73 1.86
CA ALA A 91 -4.22 4.91 1.00
C ALA A 91 -5.68 5.13 0.55
N LEU A 92 -6.40 4.07 0.19
CA LEU A 92 -7.82 4.18 -0.17
C LEU A 92 -8.70 4.63 1.01
N VAL A 93 -8.44 4.08 2.21
CA VAL A 93 -9.13 4.48 3.43
C VAL A 93 -8.81 5.93 3.77
N ALA A 94 -7.55 6.36 3.65
CA ALA A 94 -7.15 7.75 3.86
C ALA A 94 -7.87 8.70 2.91
N ILE A 95 -7.95 8.40 1.61
CA ILE A 95 -8.69 9.22 0.63
C ILE A 95 -10.17 9.39 1.01
N ARG A 96 -10.79 8.37 1.63
CA ARG A 96 -12.20 8.40 2.03
C ARG A 96 -12.46 9.17 3.33
N HIS A 97 -11.58 9.00 4.32
CA HIS A 97 -11.81 9.51 5.67
C HIS A 97 -11.02 10.78 5.98
N GLN A 98 -9.96 11.09 5.23
CA GLN A 98 -9.11 12.26 5.42
C GLN A 98 -9.27 13.23 4.23
N PRO A 99 -9.95 14.38 4.41
CA PRO A 99 -10.17 15.34 3.33
C PRO A 99 -8.87 15.95 2.78
N GLN A 100 -7.82 16.07 3.61
CA GLN A 100 -6.51 16.59 3.21
C GLN A 100 -5.77 15.71 2.20
N VAL A 101 -6.08 14.41 2.16
CA VAL A 101 -5.44 13.43 1.29
C VAL A 101 -6.29 13.16 0.05
N ASN A 102 -7.54 13.62 0.05
CA ASN A 102 -8.46 13.42 -1.06
C ASN A 102 -8.07 14.30 -2.25
N PRO A 103 -7.66 13.72 -3.39
CA PRO A 103 -7.23 14.49 -4.57
C PRO A 103 -8.38 15.27 -5.24
N TYR A 104 -9.63 15.00 -4.84
CA TYR A 104 -10.83 15.68 -5.35
C TYR A 104 -11.39 16.71 -4.36
N SER A 105 -10.72 16.92 -3.23
CA SER A 105 -11.13 17.94 -2.25
C SER A 105 -10.92 19.35 -2.83
N PRO A 106 -11.89 20.26 -2.68
CA PRO A 106 -11.83 21.61 -3.27
C PRO A 106 -10.92 22.61 -2.53
N TYR A 107 -10.01 22.15 -1.67
CA TYR A 107 -9.19 23.00 -0.78
C TYR A 107 -7.70 22.88 -1.10
#